data_AF-A0A157SLI7-F1
#
_entry.id   AF-A0A157SLI7-F1
#
_cell.length_a   1.000
_cell.length_b   1.000
_cell.length_c   1.000
_cell.angle_alpha   90.00
_cell.angle_beta   90.00
_cell.angle_gamma   90.00
#
_symmetry.space_group_name_H-M   'P 1'
#
loop_
_entity.id
_entity.type
_entity.pdbx_description
1 polymer ?
#
loop_
_entity_poly.entity_id
_entity_poly.type
_entity_poly.pdbx_seq_one_letter_code
_entity_poly.pdbx_strand_id
1 'polypeptide(L)'
;MGCTATGLKQDKLDVMTFVQACVRDVQDPAALLAVIQAARDGGQCEIAQRLYANRANAGDITIAYAYAQEYDPAHAASPCFPPEAATARYWYEAVLEKDPKHAEARAKLQALPN
;
A
#
# COMPACT_ATOMS: atom_id res chain seq x y z
N MET A 1 -2.82 12.47 -18.41
CA MET A 1 -3.09 11.16 -17.76
C MET A 1 -3.01 11.39 -16.27
N GLY A 2 -4.14 11.24 -15.56
CA GLY A 2 -4.19 11.43 -14.11
C GLY A 2 -4.07 10.09 -13.38
N CYS A 3 -3.60 10.13 -12.14
CA CYS A 3 -3.56 9.00 -11.24
C CYS A 3 -4.97 8.48 -10.95
N THR A 4 -5.45 7.55 -11.77
CA THR A 4 -6.82 7.03 -11.73
C THR A 4 -6.82 5.59 -12.18
N ALA A 5 -7.83 4.82 -11.76
CA ALA A 5 -8.00 3.43 -12.18
C ALA A 5 -8.10 3.28 -13.71
N THR A 6 -8.66 4.27 -14.40
CA THR A 6 -8.74 4.29 -15.87
C THR A 6 -7.35 4.43 -16.52
N GLY A 7 -6.43 5.17 -15.89
CA GLY A 7 -5.05 5.33 -16.36
C GLY A 7 -4.22 4.04 -16.30
N LEU A 8 -4.62 3.06 -15.47
CA LEU A 8 -3.92 1.78 -15.33
C LEU A 8 -4.09 0.85 -16.54
N LYS A 9 -5.14 1.02 -17.35
CA LYS A 9 -5.50 0.12 -18.46
C LYS A 9 -4.82 0.49 -19.80
N GLN A 10 -3.74 1.26 -19.77
CA GLN A 10 -3.10 1.74 -21.00
C GLN A 10 -1.96 0.80 -21.40
N ASP A 11 -2.04 0.23 -22.62
CA ASP A 11 -1.09 -0.77 -23.14
C ASP A 11 0.38 -0.32 -23.22
N LYS A 12 0.65 0.98 -23.04
CA LYS A 12 2.00 1.58 -22.94
C LYS A 12 2.13 2.52 -21.75
N LEU A 13 1.60 2.11 -20.60
CA LEU A 13 1.77 2.88 -19.38
C LEU A 13 3.25 2.89 -18.97
N ASP A 14 3.88 4.06 -19.00
CA ASP A 14 5.15 4.25 -18.33
C ASP A 14 4.90 4.27 -16.81
N VAL A 15 5.22 3.14 -16.17
CA VAL A 15 5.01 2.90 -14.72
C VAL A 15 5.57 4.05 -13.88
N MET A 16 6.78 4.52 -14.21
CA MET A 16 7.44 5.58 -13.47
C MET A 16 6.73 6.91 -13.59
N THR A 17 6.32 7.28 -14.81
CA THR A 17 5.58 8.51 -15.09
C THR A 17 4.22 8.51 -14.39
N PHE A 18 3.53 7.37 -14.39
CA PHE A 18 2.26 7.21 -13.68
C PHE A 18 2.43 7.34 -12.16
N VAL A 19 3.39 6.62 -11.59
CA VAL A 19 3.70 6.69 -10.15
C VAL A 19 4.05 8.11 -9.73
N GLN A 20 4.88 8.81 -10.49
CA GLN A 20 5.25 10.20 -10.20
C GLN A 20 4.04 11.14 -10.25
N ALA A 21 3.14 10.98 -11.22
CA ALA A 21 1.91 11.75 -11.28
C ALA A 21 1.02 11.49 -10.06
N CYS A 22 0.86 10.23 -9.65
CA CYS A 22 0.12 9.86 -8.44
C CYS A 22 0.69 10.49 -7.16
N VAL A 23 2.01 10.38 -6.98
CA VAL A 23 2.68 10.92 -5.79
C VAL A 23 2.58 12.44 -5.73
N ARG A 24 2.61 13.13 -6.88
CA ARG A 24 2.47 14.59 -6.94
C ARG A 24 1.04 15.06 -6.73
N ASP A 25 0.07 14.42 -7.41
CA ASP A 25 -1.26 14.99 -7.60
C ASP A 25 -2.29 14.47 -6.58
N VAL A 26 -2.10 13.27 -6.01
CA VAL A 26 -3.06 12.65 -5.07
C VAL A 26 -2.53 12.73 -3.65
N GLN A 27 -2.93 13.78 -2.93
CA GLN A 27 -2.55 14.00 -1.53
C GLN A 27 -3.50 13.32 -0.54
N ASP A 28 -4.73 12.99 -0.96
CA ASP A 28 -5.68 12.28 -0.11
C ASP A 28 -5.30 10.79 0.00
N PRO A 29 -5.02 10.27 1.22
CA PRO A 29 -4.65 8.87 1.42
C PRO A 29 -5.71 7.90 0.93
N ALA A 30 -7.00 8.21 1.12
CA ALA A 30 -8.08 7.31 0.73
C ALA A 30 -8.21 7.19 -0.79
N ALA A 31 -8.16 8.32 -1.51
CA ALA A 31 -8.14 8.33 -2.97
C ALA A 31 -6.93 7.58 -3.54
N LEU A 32 -5.75 7.75 -2.95
CA LEU A 32 -4.56 7.05 -3.41
C LEU A 32 -4.63 5.55 -3.13
N LEU A 33 -5.14 5.15 -1.96
CA LEU A 33 -5.37 3.75 -1.63
C LEU A 33 -6.29 3.07 -2.65
N ALA A 34 -7.36 3.74 -3.09
CA ALA A 34 -8.24 3.21 -4.11
C ALA A 34 -7.52 2.98 -5.46
N VAL A 35 -6.60 3.88 -5.85
CA VAL A 35 -5.77 3.68 -7.05
C VAL A 35 -4.81 2.51 -6.88
N ILE A 36 -4.19 2.39 -5.72
CA ILE A 36 -3.28 1.28 -5.40
C ILE A 36 -4.01 -0.06 -5.46
N GLN A 37 -5.20 -0.15 -4.86
CA GLN A 37 -6.03 -1.36 -4.90
C GLN A 37 -6.47 -1.68 -6.34
N ALA A 38 -6.86 -0.69 -7.13
CA ALA A 38 -7.15 -0.90 -8.54
C ALA A 38 -5.93 -1.39 -9.34
N ALA A 39 -4.73 -0.91 -9.03
CA ALA A 39 -3.48 -1.38 -9.64
C ALA A 39 -3.19 -2.83 -9.24
N ARG A 40 -3.31 -3.15 -7.96
CA ARG A 40 -3.16 -4.51 -7.44
C ARG A 40 -4.13 -5.48 -8.10
N ASP A 41 -5.42 -5.15 -8.13
CA ASP A 41 -6.47 -6.01 -8.68
C ASP A 41 -6.37 -6.15 -10.21
N GLY A 42 -5.80 -5.13 -10.87
CA GLY A 42 -5.47 -5.16 -12.30
C GLY A 42 -4.16 -5.88 -12.64
N GLY A 43 -3.46 -6.46 -11.66
CA GLY A 43 -2.16 -7.13 -11.87
C GLY A 43 -0.97 -6.18 -12.11
N GLN A 44 -1.16 -4.88 -11.92
CA GLN A 44 -0.11 -3.85 -12.04
C GLN A 44 0.70 -3.77 -10.74
N CYS A 45 1.32 -4.89 -10.35
CA CYS A 45 1.96 -5.06 -9.05
C CYS A 45 3.06 -4.04 -8.77
N GLU A 46 3.87 -3.70 -9.78
CA GLU A 46 4.95 -2.73 -9.63
C GLU A 46 4.41 -1.32 -9.28
N ILE A 47 3.28 -0.92 -9.88
CA ILE A 47 2.63 0.36 -9.57
C ILE A 47 2.11 0.34 -8.14
N ALA A 48 1.40 -0.72 -7.75
CA ALA A 48 0.84 -0.85 -6.41
C ALA A 48 1.96 -0.80 -5.34
N GLN A 49 3.02 -1.60 -5.51
CA GLN A 49 4.17 -1.65 -4.61
C GLN A 49 4.85 -0.29 -4.47
N ARG A 50 5.14 0.39 -5.59
CA ARG A 50 5.84 1.69 -5.57
C ARG A 50 5.00 2.77 -4.89
N LEU A 51 3.69 2.80 -5.12
CA LEU A 51 2.79 3.78 -4.51
C LEU A 51 2.61 3.53 -3.01
N TYR A 52 2.39 2.27 -2.60
CA TYR A 52 2.37 1.89 -1.19
C TYR A 52 3.67 2.31 -0.49
N ALA A 53 4.82 1.87 -1.02
CA ALA A 53 6.11 2.16 -0.43
C ALA A 53 6.39 3.67 -0.35
N ASN A 54 6.07 4.45 -1.38
CA ASN A 54 6.32 5.89 -1.36
C ASN A 54 5.59 6.60 -0.22
N ARG A 55 4.29 6.34 -0.05
CA ARG A 55 3.47 7.03 0.95
C ARG A 55 3.66 6.49 2.35
N ALA A 56 3.79 5.18 2.50
CA ALA A 56 4.09 4.57 3.78
C ALA A 56 5.43 5.11 4.34
N ASN A 57 6.47 5.21 3.50
CA ASN A 57 7.75 5.84 3.89
C ASN A 57 7.62 7.35 4.16
N ALA A 58 6.67 8.05 3.53
CA ALA A 58 6.38 9.44 3.82
C ALA A 58 5.63 9.64 5.16
N GLY A 59 5.27 8.55 5.85
CA GLY A 59 4.58 8.59 7.15
C GLY A 59 3.06 8.65 7.05
N ASP A 60 2.48 8.31 5.91
CA ASP A 60 1.04 8.17 5.77
C ASP A 60 0.56 6.90 6.48
N ILE A 61 -0.05 7.08 7.66
CA ILE A 61 -0.52 6.00 8.52
C ILE A 61 -1.56 5.12 7.80
N THR A 62 -2.46 5.73 7.01
CA THR A 62 -3.53 5.00 6.32
C THR A 62 -2.93 4.05 5.29
N ILE A 63 -1.98 4.55 4.50
CA ILE A 63 -1.31 3.75 3.48
C ILE A 63 -0.38 2.72 4.12
N ALA A 64 0.37 3.08 5.16
CA ALA A 64 1.26 2.15 5.86
C ALA A 64 0.50 0.99 6.49
N TYR A 65 -0.66 1.25 7.11
CA TYR A 65 -1.52 0.21 7.68
C TYR A 65 -2.07 -0.72 6.60
N ALA A 66 -2.63 -0.16 5.52
CA ALA A 66 -3.10 -0.97 4.40
C ALA A 66 -1.96 -1.80 3.77
N TYR A 67 -0.76 -1.22 3.67
CA TYR A 67 0.39 -1.93 3.12
C TYR A 67 0.83 -3.10 4.00
N ALA A 68 0.80 -2.93 5.33
CA ALA A 68 1.05 -4.02 6.26
C ALA A 68 0.07 -5.19 6.06
N GLN A 69 -1.20 -4.88 5.82
CA GLN A 69 -2.24 -5.89 5.58
C GLN A 69 -2.01 -6.68 4.29
N GLU A 70 -1.41 -6.09 3.25
CA GLU A 70 -1.11 -6.83 2.01
C GLU A 70 -0.12 -7.99 2.25
N TYR A 71 0.79 -7.85 3.21
CA TYR A 71 1.76 -8.88 3.57
C TYR A 71 1.36 -9.76 4.75
N ASP A 72 0.34 -9.35 5.52
CA ASP A 72 -0.15 -10.10 6.68
C ASP A 72 -0.68 -11.46 6.22
N PRO A 73 -0.10 -12.60 6.64
CA PRO A 73 -0.53 -13.92 6.17
C PRO A 73 -1.99 -14.27 6.44
N ALA A 74 -2.62 -13.61 7.43
CA ALA A 74 -4.04 -13.78 7.70
C ALA A 74 -4.95 -12.96 6.76
N HIS A 75 -4.37 -12.08 5.95
CA HIS A 75 -5.09 -11.15 5.07
C HIS A 75 -4.62 -11.17 3.61
N ALA A 76 -3.37 -11.57 3.36
CA ALA A 76 -2.74 -11.59 2.05
C ALA A 76 -3.57 -12.39 1.05
N ALA A 77 -4.15 -11.67 0.09
CA ALA A 77 -5.09 -12.21 -0.89
C ALA A 77 -4.66 -11.95 -2.34
N SER A 78 -3.58 -11.20 -2.56
CA SER A 78 -3.15 -10.76 -3.89
C SER A 78 -1.84 -11.44 -4.32
N PRO A 79 -1.71 -11.85 -5.60
CA PRO A 79 -0.43 -12.34 -6.13
C PRO A 79 0.66 -11.25 -6.18
N CYS A 80 0.29 -9.97 -6.07
CA CYS A 80 1.25 -8.86 -6.06
C CYS A 80 2.04 -8.76 -4.75
N PHE A 81 1.52 -9.33 -3.66
CA PHE A 81 2.09 -9.23 -2.32
C PHE A 81 2.11 -10.63 -1.70
N PRO A 82 3.21 -11.38 -1.86
CA PRO A 82 3.33 -12.68 -1.21
C PRO A 82 3.25 -12.50 0.32
N PRO A 83 2.57 -13.41 1.04
CA PRO A 83 2.50 -13.37 2.50
C PRO A 83 3.91 -13.31 3.12
N GLU A 84 4.17 -12.30 3.94
CA GLU A 84 5.47 -12.08 4.58
C GLU A 84 5.29 -11.39 5.94
N ALA A 85 5.26 -12.19 7.02
CA ALA A 85 5.00 -11.68 8.37
C ALA A 85 6.02 -10.64 8.84
N ALA A 86 7.29 -10.74 8.41
CA ALA A 86 8.33 -9.77 8.75
C ALA A 86 8.05 -8.38 8.16
N THR A 87 7.63 -8.33 6.88
CA THR A 87 7.26 -7.07 6.22
C THR A 87 5.96 -6.51 6.80
N ALA A 88 4.96 -7.35 7.06
CA ALA A 88 3.74 -6.91 7.75
C ALA A 88 4.06 -6.31 9.14
N ARG A 89 4.91 -6.98 9.92
CA ARG A 89 5.38 -6.53 11.24
C ARG A 89 6.02 -5.14 11.16
N TYR A 90 6.98 -4.98 10.25
CA TYR A 90 7.68 -3.70 10.04
C TYR A 90 6.71 -2.54 9.80
N TRP A 91 5.72 -2.72 8.92
CA TRP A 91 4.76 -1.65 8.61
C TRP A 91 3.75 -1.40 9.73
N TYR A 92 3.29 -2.43 10.45
CA TYR A 92 2.47 -2.21 11.65
C TYR A 92 3.24 -1.47 12.75
N GLU A 93 4.52 -1.78 12.94
CA GLU A 93 5.40 -1.05 13.85
C GLU A 93 5.56 0.41 13.42
N ALA A 94 5.82 0.68 12.13
CA ALA A 94 5.90 2.04 11.58
C ALA A 94 4.60 2.85 11.79
N VAL A 95 3.43 2.21 11.68
CA VAL A 95 2.14 2.82 12.02
C VAL A 95 2.09 3.19 13.50
N LEU A 96 2.49 2.29 14.40
CA LEU A 96 2.46 2.50 15.84
C LEU A 96 3.50 3.52 16.34
N GLU A 97 4.61 3.68 15.63
CA GLU A 97 5.58 4.75 15.89
C GLU A 97 4.97 6.15 15.65
N LYS A 98 4.10 6.27 14.66
CA LYS A 98 3.43 7.53 14.30
C LYS A 98 2.13 7.75 15.08
N ASP A 99 1.33 6.69 15.27
CA ASP A 99 0.14 6.68 16.09
C ASP A 99 0.17 5.49 17.08
N PRO A 100 0.73 5.69 18.29
CA PRO A 100 0.81 4.65 19.30
C PRO A 100 -0.56 4.13 19.78
N LYS A 101 -1.65 4.86 19.51
CA LYS A 101 -3.01 4.50 19.93
C LYS A 101 -3.79 3.75 18.84
N HIS A 102 -3.17 3.47 17.69
CA HIS A 102 -3.80 2.73 16.61
C HIS A 102 -4.11 1.28 17.02
N ALA A 103 -5.32 1.05 17.55
CA ALA A 103 -5.69 -0.20 18.20
C ALA A 103 -5.65 -1.40 17.25
N GLU A 104 -6.05 -1.21 16.00
CA GLU A 104 -6.09 -2.28 14.99
C GLU A 104 -4.69 -2.73 14.58
N ALA A 105 -3.76 -1.79 14.36
CA ALA A 105 -2.37 -2.10 14.02
C ALA A 105 -1.70 -2.87 15.17
N ARG A 106 -1.96 -2.47 16.42
CA ARG A 106 -1.47 -3.18 17.60
C ARG A 106 -2.02 -4.61 17.67
N ALA A 107 -3.32 -4.79 17.47
CA ALA A 107 -3.95 -6.10 17.50
C ALA A 107 -3.40 -7.02 16.39
N LYS A 108 -3.22 -6.49 15.18
CA LYS A 108 -2.66 -7.23 14.05
C LYS A 108 -1.21 -7.62 14.28
N LEU A 109 -0.38 -6.68 14.74
CA LEU A 109 1.01 -6.94 15.10
C LEU A 109 1.16 -8.08 16.11
N GLN A 110 0.30 -8.12 17.13
CA GLN A 110 0.30 -9.18 18.15
C GLN A 110 -0.18 -10.53 17.62
N ALA A 111 -1.00 -10.54 16.57
CA ALA A 111 -1.54 -11.74 15.95
C ALA A 111 -0.63 -12.33 14.86
N LEU A 112 0.41 -11.61 14.44
CA LEU A 112 1.36 -12.11 13.44
C LEU A 112 2.13 -13.33 13.97
N PRO A 113 2.38 -14.34 13.13
CA PRO A 113 3.26 -15.43 13.51
C PRO A 113 4.67 -14.92 13.82
N ASN A 114 5.36 -15.61 14.73
CA ASN A 114 6.76 -15.36 15.06
C ASN A 114 7.71 -16.03 14.07
#